data_AF-A0A956L9F0-F1
#
_entry.id   AF-A0A956L9F0-F1
#
_cell.length_a   1.000
_cell.length_b   1.000
_cell.length_c   1.000
_cell.angle_alpha   90.00
_cell.angle_beta   90.00
_cell.angle_gamma   90.00
#
_symmetry.space_group_name_H-M   'P 1'
#
loop_
_entity.id
_entity.type
_entity.pdbx_description
1 polymer ?
#
loop_
_entity_poly.entity_id
_entity_poly.type
_entity_poly.pdbx_seq_one_letter_code
_entity_poly.pdbx_strand_id
1 'polypeptide(L)'
;MADSSLVLYVADPRSVRVIDGSPPSWMVEMALREKGLGYERRALAFDRGEHRRPEILALNPRGTIPILVDEGRPVSETFAILDYLERTRPAQALLPPAEQRAALARALTRLHQTAELKAAGMALFAYLMR
;
A
#
# COMPACT_ATOMS: atom_id res chain seq x y z
N MET A 1 32.31 13.28 36.99
CA MET A 1 32.12 13.20 35.52
C MET A 1 31.57 11.80 35.23
N ALA A 2 30.33 11.55 34.83
CA ALA A 2 29.24 12.41 34.40
C ALA A 2 27.98 12.14 35.22
N ASP A 3 27.34 13.22 35.67
CA ASP A 3 25.95 13.25 36.09
C ASP A 3 25.10 13.32 34.81
N SER A 4 24.14 12.42 34.66
CA SER A 4 23.29 12.38 33.47
C SER A 4 21.90 11.98 33.89
N SER A 5 21.13 12.98 34.30
CA SER A 5 19.69 12.93 34.59
C SER A 5 18.85 12.72 33.31
N LEU A 6 19.19 11.71 32.51
CA LEU A 6 18.54 11.46 31.23
C LEU A 6 17.44 10.42 31.39
N VAL A 7 16.21 10.87 31.18
CA VAL A 7 15.02 10.01 31.08
C VAL A 7 14.65 9.91 29.60
N LEU A 8 14.76 8.72 29.04
CA LEU A 8 14.35 8.43 27.66
C LEU A 8 12.92 7.85 27.67
N TYR A 9 12.00 8.55 27.03
CA TYR A 9 10.65 8.04 26.76
C TYR A 9 10.67 7.28 25.42
N VAL A 10 10.24 6.02 25.44
CA VAL A 10 10.11 5.16 24.25
C VAL A 10 8.67 4.70 24.07
N ALA A 11 8.27 4.43 22.83
CA ALA A 11 6.94 3.91 22.52
C ALA A 11 6.76 2.48 23.06
N ASP A 12 5.56 2.13 23.54
CA ASP A 12 5.22 0.75 23.91
C ASP A 12 5.34 -0.13 22.65
N PRO A 13 6.16 -1.20 22.64
CA PRO A 13 6.25 -2.12 21.52
C PRO A 13 4.90 -2.68 21.05
N ARG A 14 3.88 -2.76 21.91
CA ARG A 14 2.51 -3.16 21.55
C ARG A 14 1.72 -2.06 20.83
N SER A 15 2.09 -0.80 21.02
CA SER A 15 1.54 0.35 20.29
C SER A 15 2.22 0.58 18.94
N VAL A 16 3.40 -0.01 18.73
CA VAL A 16 4.15 0.07 17.47
C VAL A 16 3.77 -1.12 16.60
N ARG A 17 2.89 -0.89 15.61
CA ARG A 17 2.66 -1.88 14.56
C ARG A 17 3.82 -1.82 13.56
N VAL A 18 4.74 -2.78 13.65
CA VAL A 18 5.74 -3.01 12.60
C VAL A 18 5.02 -3.56 11.37
N ILE A 19 5.18 -2.89 10.24
CA ILE A 19 4.68 -3.37 8.95
C ILE A 19 5.66 -4.47 8.49
N ASP A 20 5.26 -5.74 8.65
CA ASP A 20 6.02 -6.87 8.11
C ASP A 20 5.66 -7.11 6.64
N GLY A 21 6.63 -6.88 5.75
CA GLY A 21 6.45 -6.92 4.30
C GLY A 21 6.20 -5.53 3.67
N SER A 22 5.86 -5.50 2.38
CA SER A 22 5.67 -4.24 1.66
C SER A 22 4.19 -3.84 1.60
N PRO A 23 3.83 -2.58 1.94
CA PRO A 23 2.45 -2.10 1.78
C PRO A 23 1.86 -2.32 0.38
N PRO A 24 2.65 -2.19 -0.72
CA PRO A 24 2.17 -2.54 -2.05
C PRO A 24 1.79 -4.02 -2.20
N SER A 25 2.53 -4.95 -1.59
CA SER A 25 2.20 -6.38 -1.64
C SER A 25 0.93 -6.67 -0.84
N TRP A 26 0.74 -6.03 0.31
CA TRP A 26 -0.47 -6.18 1.10
C TRP A 26 -1.73 -5.79 0.33
N MET A 27 -1.69 -4.71 -0.46
CA MET A 27 -2.83 -4.31 -1.29
C MET A 27 -3.24 -5.43 -2.27
N VAL A 28 -2.27 -6.07 -2.92
CA VAL A 28 -2.53 -7.20 -3.84
C VAL A 28 -3.01 -8.43 -3.07
N GLU A 29 -2.39 -8.76 -1.95
CA GLU A 29 -2.82 -9.90 -1.12
C GLU A 29 -4.26 -9.72 -0.60
N MET A 30 -4.65 -8.50 -0.20
CA MET A 30 -6.01 -8.17 0.20
C MET A 30 -6.97 -8.29 -0.98
N ALA A 31 -6.61 -7.76 -2.16
CA ALA A 31 -7.42 -7.89 -3.36
C ALA A 31 -7.65 -9.34 -3.77
N LEU A 32 -6.63 -10.21 -3.67
CA LEU A 32 -6.75 -11.65 -3.94
C LEU A 32 -7.69 -12.32 -2.92
N ARG A 33 -7.55 -12.00 -1.63
CA ARG A 33 -8.43 -12.52 -0.56
C ARG A 33 -9.88 -12.08 -0.75
N GLU A 34 -10.11 -10.80 -1.03
CA GLU A 34 -11.45 -10.26 -1.25
C GLU A 34 -12.07 -10.71 -2.57
N LYS A 35 -11.30 -11.26 -3.50
CA LYS A 35 -11.82 -11.97 -4.67
C LYS A 35 -11.96 -13.49 -4.47
N GLY A 36 -11.59 -14.01 -3.30
CA GLY A 36 -11.58 -15.44 -3.01
C GLY A 36 -10.57 -16.24 -3.84
N LEU A 37 -9.50 -15.61 -4.33
CA LEU A 37 -8.51 -16.23 -5.20
C LEU A 37 -7.38 -16.87 -4.39
N GLY A 38 -7.16 -18.18 -4.59
CA GLY A 38 -5.99 -18.88 -4.05
C GLY A 38 -4.71 -18.46 -4.77
N TYR A 39 -3.61 -18.30 -4.03
CA TYR A 39 -2.30 -17.96 -4.58
C TYR A 39 -1.17 -18.61 -3.78
N GLU A 40 -0.06 -18.91 -4.45
CA GLU A 40 1.18 -19.32 -3.80
C GLU A 40 2.01 -18.09 -3.42
N ARG A 41 2.28 -17.91 -2.12
CA ARG A 41 3.08 -16.78 -1.65
C ARG A 41 4.57 -17.12 -1.66
N ARG A 42 5.34 -16.47 -2.54
CA ARG A 42 6.81 -16.57 -2.57
C ARG A 42 7.45 -15.29 -2.02
N ALA A 43 8.02 -15.39 -0.82
CA ALA A 43 8.70 -14.27 -0.19
C ALA A 43 10.12 -14.10 -0.75
N LEU A 44 10.50 -12.85 -1.04
CA LEU A 44 11.86 -12.49 -1.44
C LEU A 44 12.53 -11.69 -0.32
N ALA A 45 13.77 -12.04 0.00
CA ALA A 45 14.57 -11.34 0.99
C ALA A 45 15.25 -10.11 0.37
N PHE A 46 14.85 -8.93 0.83
CA PHE A 46 15.33 -7.64 0.30
C PHE A 46 16.76 -7.32 0.75
N ASP A 47 17.09 -7.67 1.99
CA ASP A 47 18.43 -7.59 2.57
C ASP A 47 19.47 -8.40 1.77
N ARG A 48 19.07 -9.56 1.24
CA ARG A 48 19.89 -10.39 0.36
C ARG A 48 19.79 -10.04 -1.12
N GLY A 49 19.06 -8.99 -1.48
CA GLY A 49 18.92 -8.53 -2.87
C GLY A 49 18.17 -9.49 -3.80
N GLU A 50 17.32 -10.37 -3.28
CA GLU A 50 16.69 -11.44 -4.08
C GLU A 50 15.80 -10.91 -5.20
N HIS A 51 15.23 -9.72 -5.02
CA HIS A 51 14.45 -8.99 -6.02
C HIS A 51 15.26 -8.58 -7.27
N ARG A 52 16.59 -8.66 -7.21
CA ARG A 52 17.50 -8.38 -8.34
C ARG A 52 18.10 -9.64 -8.96
N ARG A 53 17.66 -10.84 -8.54
CA ARG A 53 18.10 -12.08 -9.19
C ARG A 53 17.64 -12.08 -10.66
N PRO A 54 18.43 -12.66 -11.59
CA PRO A 54 18.10 -12.67 -13.01
C PRO A 54 16.69 -13.21 -13.31
N GLU A 55 16.29 -14.26 -12.58
CA GLU A 55 14.95 -14.88 -12.65
C GLU A 55 13.82 -13.92 -12.24
N ILE A 56 14.02 -13.03 -11.27
CA ILE A 56 13.02 -12.02 -10.88
C ILE A 56 13.06 -10.82 -11.83
N LEU A 57 14.24 -10.41 -12.29
CA LEU A 57 14.39 -9.33 -13.27
C LEU A 57 13.79 -9.70 -14.64
N ALA A 58 13.76 -10.99 -14.98
CA ALA A 58 13.06 -11.49 -16.16
C ALA A 58 11.53 -11.31 -16.05
N LEU A 59 10.97 -11.34 -14.83
CA LEU A 59 9.56 -11.08 -14.57
C LEU A 59 9.25 -9.60 -14.45
N ASN A 60 10.12 -8.83 -13.79
CA ASN A 60 10.03 -7.38 -13.65
C ASN A 60 11.42 -6.74 -13.75
N PRO A 61 11.77 -6.12 -14.88
CA PRO A 61 13.07 -5.47 -15.08
C PRO A 61 13.40 -4.38 -14.05
N ARG A 62 12.40 -3.80 -13.38
CA ARG A 62 12.60 -2.81 -12.32
C ARG A 62 13.09 -3.41 -11.00
N GLY A 63 12.98 -4.72 -10.82
CA GLY A 63 13.32 -5.39 -9.56
C GLY A 63 12.45 -4.96 -8.39
N THR A 64 11.21 -4.54 -8.63
CA THR A 64 10.26 -4.13 -7.59
C THR A 64 9.21 -5.21 -7.34
N ILE A 65 8.58 -5.16 -6.17
CA ILE A 65 7.46 -6.02 -5.79
C ILE A 65 6.21 -5.16 -5.51
N PRO A 66 4.99 -5.71 -5.62
CA PRO A 66 4.63 -7.09 -5.98
C PRO A 66 4.77 -7.41 -7.48
N ILE A 67 4.89 -8.70 -7.77
CA ILE A 67 4.78 -9.29 -9.12
C ILE A 67 3.74 -10.40 -9.04
N LEU A 68 2.67 -10.31 -9.82
CA LEU A 68 1.71 -11.40 -9.99
C LEU A 68 2.10 -12.18 -11.24
N VAL A 69 2.07 -13.51 -11.19
CA VAL A 69 2.25 -14.35 -12.38
C VAL A 69 0.98 -15.16 -12.57
N ASP A 70 0.28 -14.92 -13.67
CA ASP A 70 -0.92 -15.67 -14.05
C ASP A 70 -0.65 -16.43 -15.36
N GLU A 71 -0.78 -17.75 -15.32
CA GLU A 71 -0.52 -18.64 -16.47
C GLU A 71 0.82 -18.35 -17.18
N GLY A 72 1.86 -18.06 -16.38
CA GLY A 72 3.21 -17.75 -16.88
C GLY A 72 3.40 -16.31 -17.37
N ARG A 73 2.38 -15.45 -17.29
CA ARG A 73 2.46 -14.03 -17.66
C ARG A 73 2.70 -13.17 -16.42
N PRO A 74 3.84 -12.47 -16.31
CA PRO A 74 4.07 -11.55 -15.22
C PRO A 74 3.26 -10.25 -15.41
N VAL A 75 2.67 -9.78 -14.31
CA VAL A 75 2.05 -8.46 -14.17
C VAL A 75 2.72 -7.79 -12.98
N SER A 76 3.46 -6.73 -13.26
CA SER A 76 4.13 -5.88 -12.27
C SER A 76 3.41 -4.54 -12.13
N GLU A 77 3.76 -3.77 -11.10
CA GLU A 77 3.05 -2.56 -10.63
C GLU A 77 1.72 -2.85 -9.95
N THR A 78 1.59 -2.38 -8.71
CA THR A 78 0.46 -2.70 -7.83
C THR A 78 -0.89 -2.35 -8.46
N PHE A 79 -1.04 -1.14 -8.99
CA PHE A 79 -2.31 -0.72 -9.58
C PHE A 79 -2.62 -1.43 -10.89
N ALA A 80 -1.59 -1.82 -11.66
CA ALA A 80 -1.78 -2.63 -12.85
C ALA A 80 -2.23 -4.05 -12.49
N ILE A 81 -1.68 -4.64 -11.43
CA ILE A 81 -2.14 -5.93 -10.89
C ILE A 81 -3.61 -5.83 -10.43
N LEU A 82 -3.98 -4.78 -9.70
CA LEU A 82 -5.36 -4.59 -9.22
C LEU A 82 -6.34 -4.43 -10.38
N ASP A 83 -6.02 -3.61 -11.38
CA ASP A 83 -6.84 -3.44 -12.59
C ASP A 83 -6.92 -4.74 -13.42
N TYR A 84 -5.82 -5.47 -13.54
CA TYR A 84 -5.77 -6.77 -14.18
C TYR A 84 -6.69 -7.79 -13.49
N LEU A 85 -6.66 -7.88 -12.16
CA LEU A 85 -7.54 -8.76 -11.39
C LEU A 85 -9.01 -8.35 -11.53
N GLU A 86 -9.30 -7.05 -11.57
CA GLU A 86 -10.66 -6.55 -11.75
C GLU A 86 -11.24 -6.92 -13.11
N ARG A 87 -10.43 -6.87 -14.17
CA ARG A 87 -10.86 -7.21 -15.53
C ARG A 87 -10.96 -8.71 -15.77
N THR A 88 -10.00 -9.49 -15.26
CA THR A 88 -9.93 -10.93 -15.55
C THR A 88 -10.80 -11.76 -14.63
N ARG A 89 -11.07 -11.31 -13.39
CA ARG A 89 -11.87 -12.04 -12.39
C ARG A 89 -13.05 -11.16 -11.92
N PRO A 90 -14.08 -10.97 -12.77
CA PRO A 90 -15.17 -10.03 -12.52
C PRO A 90 -16.24 -10.55 -11.54
N ALA A 91 -16.21 -11.85 -11.19
CA ALA A 91 -17.23 -12.49 -10.35
C ALA A 91 -17.39 -11.81 -8.97
N GLN A 92 -16.29 -11.30 -8.42
CA GLN A 92 -16.30 -10.52 -7.17
C GLN A 92 -15.59 -9.19 -7.44
N ALA A 93 -16.36 -8.16 -7.75
CA ALA A 93 -15.82 -6.85 -8.10
C ALA A 93 -15.23 -6.14 -6.87
N LEU A 94 -14.02 -5.60 -7.01
CA LEU A 94 -13.40 -4.76 -5.98
C LEU A 94 -13.81 -3.29 -6.16
N LEU A 95 -14.11 -2.89 -7.39
CA LEU A 95 -14.58 -1.56 -7.69
C LEU A 95 -16.10 -1.53 -7.68
N PRO A 96 -16.71 -0.41 -7.26
CA PRO A 96 -18.13 -0.23 -7.45
C PRO A 96 -18.48 -0.21 -8.95
N PRO A 97 -19.76 -0.42 -9.28
CA PRO A 97 -20.27 -0.33 -10.64
C PRO A 97 -19.86 0.98 -11.33
N ALA A 98 -19.65 0.94 -12.65
CA ALA A 98 -19.08 2.05 -13.42
C ALA A 98 -19.86 3.36 -13.25
N GLU A 99 -21.19 3.27 -13.19
CA GLU A 99 -22.11 4.38 -12.99
C GLU A 99 -21.93 5.08 -11.62
N GLN A 100 -21.39 4.38 -10.62
CA GLN A 100 -21.16 4.93 -9.28
C GLN A 100 -19.73 5.47 -9.08
N ARG A 101 -18.76 5.06 -9.90
CA ARG A 101 -17.33 5.41 -9.73
C ARG A 101 -17.09 6.91 -9.70
N ALA A 102 -17.76 7.68 -10.57
CA ALA A 102 -17.59 9.13 -10.62
C ALA A 102 -18.12 9.83 -9.35
N ALA A 103 -19.21 9.33 -8.76
CA ALA A 103 -19.75 9.85 -7.52
C ALA A 103 -18.81 9.52 -6.33
N LEU A 104 -18.29 8.30 -6.28
CA LEU A 104 -17.33 7.88 -5.26
C LEU A 104 -16.03 8.69 -5.33
N ALA A 105 -15.46 8.87 -6.53
CA ALA A 105 -14.26 9.67 -6.73
C ALA A 105 -14.45 11.10 -6.18
N ARG A 106 -15.60 11.73 -6.46
CA ARG A 106 -15.93 13.06 -5.91
C ARG A 106 -16.06 13.04 -4.38
N ALA A 107 -16.66 12.00 -3.80
CA ALA A 107 -16.78 11.87 -2.34
C ALA A 107 -15.40 11.74 -1.68
N LEU A 108 -14.51 10.91 -2.23
CA LEU A 108 -13.14 10.73 -1.74
C LEU A 108 -12.33 12.03 -1.84
N THR A 109 -12.42 12.76 -2.95
CA THR A 109 -11.78 14.08 -3.10
C THR A 109 -12.26 15.05 -2.02
N ARG A 110 -13.56 15.10 -1.74
CA ARG A 110 -14.12 15.97 -0.68
C ARG A 110 -13.62 15.58 0.70
N LEU A 111 -13.55 14.28 1.02
CA LEU A 111 -13.00 13.80 2.29
C LEU A 111 -11.53 14.22 2.47
N HIS A 112 -10.72 14.10 1.42
CA HIS A 112 -9.33 14.54 1.46
C HIS A 112 -9.20 16.06 1.67
N GLN A 113 -10.00 16.86 0.95
CA GLN A 113 -10.06 18.32 1.14
C GLN A 113 -10.44 18.72 2.57
N THR A 114 -11.36 17.98 3.22
CA THR A 114 -11.74 18.27 4.61
C THR A 114 -10.63 17.99 5.63
N ALA A 115 -9.78 16.98 5.38
CA ALA A 115 -8.61 16.72 6.21
C ALA A 115 -7.58 17.85 6.09
N GLU A 116 -7.35 18.34 4.88
CA GLU A 116 -6.49 19.50 4.61
C GLU A 116 -7.05 20.80 5.18
N LEU A 117 -8.37 21.01 5.15
CA LEU A 117 -9.02 22.18 5.75
C LEU A 117 -8.78 22.29 7.25
N LYS A 118 -8.77 21.17 7.98
CA LYS A 118 -8.43 21.15 9.41
C LYS A 118 -6.97 21.52 9.64
N ALA A 119 -6.05 20.96 8.85
CA ALA A 119 -4.62 21.25 8.93
C ALA A 119 -4.32 22.72 8.59
N ALA A 120 -4.87 23.21 7.48
CA ALA A 120 -4.75 24.61 7.04
C ALA A 120 -5.41 25.58 8.02
N GLY A 121 -6.57 25.22 8.59
CA GLY A 121 -7.24 26.03 9.60
C GLY A 121 -6.45 26.15 10.91
N MET A 122 -5.83 25.06 11.37
CA MET A 122 -4.92 25.10 12.53
C MET A 122 -3.66 25.93 12.24
N ALA A 123 -3.10 25.83 11.05
CA ALA A 123 -1.94 26.63 10.64
C ALA A 123 -2.27 28.14 10.58
N LEU A 124 -3.43 28.51 10.03
CA LEU A 124 -3.91 29.89 9.99
C LEU A 124 -4.20 30.42 11.40
N PHE A 125 -4.85 29.62 12.25
CA PHE A 125 -5.09 30.00 13.64
C PHE A 125 -3.78 30.26 14.40
N ALA A 126 -2.78 29.39 14.25
CA ALA A 126 -1.46 29.58 14.85
C ALA A 126 -0.74 30.83 14.31
N TYR A 127 -0.91 31.16 13.03
CA TYR A 127 -0.38 32.40 12.44
C TYR A 127 -1.05 33.66 13.00
N LEU A 128 -2.37 33.64 13.19
CA LEU A 128 -3.13 34.79 13.70
C LEU A 128 -2.94 35.03 15.21
N MET A 129 -2.56 33.99 15.96
CA MET A 129 -2.32 34.06 17.41
C MET A 129 -0.86 34.36 17.77
N ARG A 130 -0.01 34.67 16.79
CA ARG A 130 1.37 35.12 16.97
C ARG A 130 1.44 36.64 16.91
#